data_AF-A0A6L7RYX0-F1
#
_entry.id   AF-A0A6L7RYX0-F1
#
_cell.length_a   1.000
_cell.length_b   1.000
_cell.length_c   1.000
_cell.angle_alpha   90.00
_cell.angle_beta   90.00
_cell.angle_gamma   90.00
#
_symmetry.space_group_name_H-M   'P 1'
#
loop_
_entity.id
_entity.type
_entity.pdbx_description
1 polymer ?
#
loop_
_entity_poly.entity_id
_entity_poly.type
_entity_poly.pdbx_seq_one_letter_code
_entity_poly.pdbx_strand_id
1 'polypeptide(L)'
;MAIASHMPSIQAMLAQGGADAQVNLSLVVSGQESPRLEVRRYHDYAVVDEGMLRTGLDRNEPAKHESVLAFQLNEARRAVLHAVDLSDSRQIGPIETGALVDLADHLERSTGPWLIQSTLEGRVQRAAVWVTHTDGKITREERIDAYAEKWQTLVGVPKDPDWDQLWQLISLVGQDGDSGTLDQVQALARVPEAAIALALRVPGKELSEVFALETAAPIFWPALAVSDFATAVRAEHFRQQQILEPYLGHAEATEVADQELARRIGNILLLRPDLVGHFCTALMEVGLFERLVGSAEGRERLKGLLLASPSDHLAEVAQEAARRFDRLPQGVGGLLPVERPEGVPVVNAYAQAMIDAPLVVAEMAVGHRPAPDVQEKLVLINLRLIDPLYFDAALPAALALCQSKVNQ
;
A
#
# COMPACT_ATOMS: atom_id res chain seq x y z
N MET A 1 2.06 -23.07 13.89
CA MET A 1 2.90 -22.02 14.52
C MET A 1 3.94 -21.43 13.56
N ALA A 2 4.58 -22.19 12.66
CA ALA A 2 5.64 -21.66 11.77
C ALA A 2 5.17 -20.83 10.54
N ILE A 3 3.96 -21.07 9.99
CA ILE A 3 3.47 -20.28 8.83
C ILE A 3 3.03 -18.88 9.25
N ALA A 4 2.49 -18.74 10.47
CA ALA A 4 1.99 -17.47 10.99
C ALA A 4 3.08 -16.37 11.01
N SER A 5 4.33 -16.71 11.33
CA SER A 5 5.46 -15.79 11.32
C SER A 5 5.87 -15.34 9.90
N HIS A 6 5.45 -16.04 8.86
CA HIS A 6 5.71 -15.68 7.46
C HIS A 6 4.52 -15.00 6.78
N MET A 7 3.37 -14.87 7.46
CA MET A 7 2.17 -14.26 6.89
C MET A 7 2.40 -12.84 6.34
N PRO A 8 3.16 -11.94 7.01
CA PRO A 8 3.44 -10.62 6.45
C PRO A 8 4.18 -10.68 5.10
N SER A 9 5.15 -11.60 4.97
CA SER A 9 5.90 -11.82 3.73
C SER A 9 5.01 -12.41 2.63
N ILE A 10 4.15 -13.37 2.98
CA ILE A 10 3.15 -13.96 2.08
C ILE A 10 2.16 -12.90 1.57
N GLN A 11 1.64 -12.06 2.47
CA GLN A 11 0.72 -10.98 2.12
C GLN A 11 1.40 -9.96 1.20
N ALA A 12 2.64 -9.56 1.51
CA ALA A 12 3.40 -8.68 0.63
C ALA A 12 3.64 -9.28 -0.75
N MET A 13 3.99 -10.58 -0.84
CA MET A 13 4.12 -11.29 -2.11
C MET A 13 2.80 -11.34 -2.89
N LEU A 14 1.67 -11.58 -2.21
CA LEU A 14 0.35 -11.57 -2.83
C LEU A 14 -0.04 -10.16 -3.30
N ALA A 15 0.29 -9.11 -2.55
CA ALA A 15 0.05 -7.73 -2.94
C ALA A 15 0.82 -7.35 -4.22
N GLN A 16 2.05 -7.86 -4.41
CA GLN A 16 2.82 -7.63 -5.63
C GLN A 16 2.19 -8.27 -6.88
N GLY A 17 1.47 -9.38 -6.73
CA GLY A 17 0.80 -10.06 -7.85
C GLY A 17 -0.64 -9.63 -8.11
N GLY A 18 -1.18 -8.68 -7.33
CA GLY A 18 -2.56 -8.19 -7.46
C GLY A 18 -3.64 -9.22 -7.08
N ALA A 19 -4.86 -9.06 -7.64
CA ALA A 19 -6.01 -9.90 -7.26
C ALA A 19 -5.86 -11.39 -7.66
N ASP A 20 -4.98 -11.70 -8.60
CA ASP A 20 -4.75 -13.05 -9.13
C ASP A 20 -3.48 -13.70 -8.57
N ALA A 21 -2.86 -13.08 -7.55
CA ALA A 21 -1.60 -13.53 -7.03
C ALA A 21 -1.68 -14.93 -6.41
N GLN A 22 -0.61 -15.70 -6.64
CA GLN A 22 -0.37 -16.99 -6.03
C GLN A 22 1.08 -17.08 -5.58
N VAL A 23 1.26 -17.41 -4.31
CA VAL A 23 2.54 -17.75 -3.69
C VAL A 23 2.62 -19.26 -3.57
N ASN A 24 3.77 -19.80 -3.91
CA ASN A 24 4.01 -21.22 -3.90
C ASN A 24 5.12 -21.53 -2.90
N LEU A 25 4.79 -22.33 -1.90
CA LEU A 25 5.68 -22.63 -0.79
C LEU A 25 5.98 -24.11 -0.77
N SER A 26 7.24 -24.46 -0.58
CA SER A 26 7.65 -25.84 -0.29
C SER A 26 8.55 -25.82 0.93
N LEU A 27 8.41 -26.82 1.80
CA LEU A 27 9.31 -27.02 2.94
C LEU A 27 10.43 -27.96 2.51
N VAL A 28 11.68 -27.57 2.75
CA VAL A 28 12.84 -28.44 2.48
C VAL A 28 13.38 -28.96 3.82
N VAL A 29 13.35 -30.28 4.01
CA VAL A 29 13.88 -30.95 5.21
C VAL A 29 14.88 -32.02 4.77
N SER A 30 16.13 -31.92 5.24
CA SER A 30 17.21 -32.85 4.87
C SER A 30 17.39 -33.06 3.36
N GLY A 31 17.20 -32.00 2.56
CA GLY A 31 17.30 -32.04 1.10
C GLY A 31 16.10 -32.66 0.39
N GLN A 32 15.03 -33.01 1.11
CA GLN A 32 13.76 -33.43 0.52
C GLN A 32 12.77 -32.27 0.56
N GLU A 33 12.15 -32.00 -0.59
CA GLU A 33 11.12 -30.99 -0.75
C GLU A 33 9.74 -31.60 -0.44
N SER A 34 8.94 -30.91 0.37
CA SER A 34 7.55 -31.27 0.64
C SER A 34 6.68 -31.04 -0.60
N PRO A 35 5.44 -31.57 -0.63
CA PRO A 35 4.45 -31.11 -1.59
C PRO A 35 4.31 -29.58 -1.54
N ARG A 36 4.11 -28.99 -2.72
CA ARG A 36 3.92 -27.55 -2.91
C ARG A 36 2.60 -27.12 -2.27
N LEU A 37 2.68 -26.18 -1.34
CA LEU A 37 1.55 -25.45 -0.80
C LEU A 37 1.29 -24.23 -1.68
N GLU A 38 0.10 -24.18 -2.29
CA GLU A 38 -0.35 -23.02 -3.05
C GLU A 38 -1.14 -22.09 -2.12
N VAL A 39 -0.58 -20.92 -1.84
CA VAL A 39 -1.28 -19.85 -1.11
C VAL A 39 -1.74 -18.83 -2.13
N ARG A 40 -3.04 -18.59 -2.18
CA ARG A 40 -3.66 -17.65 -3.12
C ARG A 40 -4.31 -16.53 -2.33
N ARG A 41 -4.50 -15.38 -2.98
CA ARG A 41 -5.28 -14.28 -2.41
C ARG A 41 -6.75 -14.67 -2.23
N TYR A 42 -7.29 -15.39 -3.22
CA TYR A 42 -8.62 -15.99 -3.18
C TYR A 42 -8.53 -17.46 -3.53
N HIS A 43 -9.22 -18.30 -2.75
CA HIS A 43 -9.33 -19.74 -3.04
C HIS A 43 -10.41 -19.99 -4.09
N ASP A 44 -11.59 -19.41 -3.88
CA ASP A 44 -12.75 -19.50 -4.76
C ASP A 44 -12.99 -18.17 -5.45
N TYR A 45 -13.71 -18.20 -6.57
CA TYR A 45 -14.10 -16.99 -7.29
C TYR A 45 -15.59 -16.96 -7.59
N ALA A 46 -16.10 -15.75 -7.76
CA ALA A 46 -17.43 -15.51 -8.30
C ALA A 46 -17.33 -15.06 -9.76
N VAL A 47 -18.32 -15.44 -10.55
CA VAL A 47 -18.44 -15.05 -11.97
C VAL A 47 -19.82 -14.50 -12.21
N VAL A 48 -19.88 -13.44 -13.00
CA VAL A 48 -21.14 -12.93 -13.53
C VAL A 48 -21.22 -13.28 -15.00
N ASP A 49 -22.31 -13.93 -15.39
CA ASP A 49 -22.60 -14.35 -16.76
C ASP A 49 -24.08 -14.08 -17.05
N GLU A 50 -24.37 -13.29 -18.08
CA GLU A 50 -25.73 -12.87 -18.46
C GLU A 50 -26.58 -12.31 -17.28
N GLY A 51 -25.94 -11.61 -16.33
CA GLY A 51 -26.60 -11.06 -15.14
C GLY A 51 -26.76 -12.04 -13.97
N MET A 52 -26.38 -13.30 -14.16
CA MET A 52 -26.37 -14.32 -13.12
C MET A 52 -25.01 -14.37 -12.44
N LEU A 53 -24.98 -14.10 -11.13
CA LEU A 53 -23.81 -14.35 -10.29
C LEU A 53 -23.75 -15.82 -9.90
N ARG A 54 -22.59 -16.43 -10.12
CA ARG A 54 -22.24 -17.78 -9.69
C ARG A 54 -21.12 -17.68 -8.67
N THR A 55 -21.31 -18.26 -7.49
CA THR A 55 -20.32 -18.28 -6.40
C THR A 55 -19.76 -19.69 -6.19
N GLY A 56 -18.58 -19.79 -5.59
CA GLY A 56 -18.01 -21.08 -5.15
C GLY A 56 -17.38 -21.91 -6.26
N LEU A 57 -16.94 -21.26 -7.34
CA LEU A 57 -16.21 -21.90 -8.42
C LEU A 57 -14.74 -22.06 -8.02
N ASP A 58 -14.14 -23.22 -8.31
CA ASP A 58 -12.70 -23.42 -8.16
C ASP A 58 -11.97 -22.72 -9.31
N ARG A 59 -10.91 -21.96 -9.04
CA ARG A 59 -10.19 -21.08 -9.99
C ARG A 59 -9.88 -21.71 -11.36
N ASN A 60 -9.68 -23.02 -11.41
CA ASN A 60 -9.33 -23.75 -12.63
C ASN A 60 -10.56 -24.26 -13.42
N GLU A 61 -11.76 -24.18 -12.86
CA GLU A 61 -12.98 -24.54 -13.55
C GLU A 61 -13.31 -23.48 -14.60
N PRO A 62 -13.46 -23.85 -15.88
CA PRO A 62 -13.89 -22.89 -16.88
C PRO A 62 -15.32 -22.44 -16.59
N ALA A 63 -15.55 -21.12 -16.60
CA ALA A 63 -16.85 -20.50 -16.48
C ALA A 63 -17.73 -20.71 -17.73
N LYS A 64 -17.88 -21.95 -18.20
CA LYS A 64 -18.76 -22.31 -19.32
C LYS A 64 -20.11 -22.74 -18.79
N HIS A 65 -21.15 -22.44 -19.57
CA HIS A 65 -22.55 -22.77 -19.30
C HIS A 65 -22.83 -24.25 -18.98
N GLU A 66 -21.93 -25.19 -19.31
CA GLU A 66 -22.15 -26.64 -19.21
C GLU A 66 -21.87 -27.27 -17.83
N SER A 67 -21.45 -26.51 -16.81
CA SER A 67 -21.18 -27.05 -15.45
C SER A 67 -22.42 -27.19 -14.55
N VAL A 68 -23.62 -27.33 -15.13
CA VAL A 68 -24.91 -27.45 -14.40
C VAL A 68 -24.88 -28.57 -13.34
N LEU A 69 -24.10 -29.63 -13.55
CA LEU A 69 -23.90 -30.74 -12.59
C LEU A 69 -22.97 -30.39 -11.41
N ALA A 70 -21.98 -29.51 -11.57
CA ALA A 70 -21.17 -29.01 -10.46
C ALA A 70 -21.97 -28.06 -9.56
N PHE A 71 -22.96 -27.38 -10.14
CA PHE A 71 -23.83 -26.44 -9.44
C PHE A 71 -24.79 -27.11 -8.45
N GLN A 72 -25.34 -28.27 -8.81
CA GLN A 72 -26.23 -29.05 -7.94
C GLN A 72 -25.55 -29.56 -6.65
N LEU A 73 -24.20 -29.65 -6.64
CA LEU A 73 -23.43 -30.01 -5.45
C LEU A 73 -23.14 -28.80 -4.53
N ASN A 74 -23.20 -27.58 -5.05
CA ASN A 74 -22.94 -26.33 -4.32
C ASN A 74 -24.21 -25.61 -3.84
N GLU A 75 -25.43 -26.03 -4.22
CA GLU A 75 -26.70 -25.42 -3.76
C GLU A 75 -26.87 -25.37 -2.23
N ALA A 76 -26.19 -26.25 -1.48
CA ALA A 76 -26.24 -26.27 -0.03
C ALA A 76 -25.37 -25.20 0.65
N ARG A 77 -24.46 -24.56 -0.10
CA ARG A 77 -23.54 -23.57 0.47
C ARG A 77 -24.15 -22.18 0.42
N ARG A 78 -24.26 -21.56 1.59
CA ARG A 78 -24.75 -20.18 1.73
C ARG A 78 -23.63 -19.21 1.41
N ALA A 79 -23.92 -18.28 0.51
CA ALA A 79 -23.10 -17.12 0.23
C ALA A 79 -23.71 -15.87 0.86
N VAL A 80 -22.86 -14.95 1.30
CA VAL A 80 -23.26 -13.60 1.69
C VAL A 80 -22.72 -12.65 0.64
N LEU A 81 -23.59 -11.84 0.06
CA LEU A 81 -23.22 -10.85 -0.96
C LEU A 81 -23.23 -9.43 -0.38
N HIS A 82 -22.20 -8.69 -0.74
CA HIS A 82 -22.11 -7.25 -0.59
C HIS A 82 -21.85 -6.67 -1.98
N ALA A 83 -22.67 -5.73 -2.42
CA ALA A 83 -22.52 -5.05 -3.69
C ALA A 83 -22.25 -3.57 -3.45
N VAL A 84 -21.27 -3.02 -4.17
CA VAL A 84 -20.92 -1.60 -4.12
C VAL A 84 -20.96 -1.04 -5.52
N ASP A 85 -21.72 0.03 -5.74
CA ASP A 85 -21.73 0.75 -7.00
C ASP A 85 -20.42 1.54 -7.11
N LEU A 86 -19.63 1.24 -8.14
CA LEU A 86 -18.32 1.86 -8.35
C LEU A 86 -18.42 3.33 -8.77
N SER A 87 -19.61 3.82 -9.11
CA SER A 87 -19.86 5.19 -9.60
C SER A 87 -20.27 6.16 -8.50
N ASP A 88 -21.02 5.71 -7.49
CA ASP A 88 -21.56 6.57 -6.43
C ASP A 88 -21.30 6.04 -5.01
N SER A 89 -20.58 4.92 -4.88
CA SER A 89 -20.27 4.26 -3.60
C SER A 89 -21.49 3.80 -2.82
N ARG A 90 -22.65 3.64 -3.46
CA ARG A 90 -23.85 3.06 -2.84
C ARG A 90 -23.61 1.57 -2.54
N GLN A 91 -23.94 1.15 -1.33
CA GLN A 91 -23.82 -0.23 -0.90
C GLN A 91 -25.20 -0.91 -0.82
N ILE A 92 -25.24 -2.18 -1.23
CA ILE A 92 -26.38 -3.09 -1.05
C ILE A 92 -25.88 -4.37 -0.38
N GLY A 93 -26.53 -4.78 0.70
CA GLY A 93 -26.22 -6.00 1.45
C GLY A 93 -26.16 -5.78 2.97
N PRO A 94 -25.84 -6.82 3.76
CA PRO A 94 -25.58 -8.20 3.32
C PRO A 94 -26.82 -8.89 2.74
N ILE A 95 -26.66 -9.65 1.64
CA ILE A 95 -27.72 -10.50 1.07
C ILE A 95 -27.31 -11.96 1.26
N GLU A 96 -28.07 -12.70 2.08
CA GLU A 96 -27.92 -14.15 2.17
C GLU A 96 -28.55 -14.81 0.96
N THR A 97 -27.79 -15.67 0.28
CA THR A 97 -28.23 -16.30 -0.96
C THR A 97 -27.57 -17.65 -1.19
N GLY A 98 -28.08 -18.37 -2.18
CA GLY A 98 -27.50 -19.62 -2.66
C GLY A 98 -26.34 -19.39 -3.64
N ALA A 99 -25.88 -20.47 -4.28
CA ALA A 99 -24.75 -20.40 -5.19
C ALA A 99 -25.03 -19.61 -6.50
N LEU A 100 -26.31 -19.50 -6.91
CA LEU A 100 -26.76 -18.80 -8.12
C LEU A 100 -27.69 -17.64 -7.76
N VAL A 101 -27.42 -16.45 -8.31
CA VAL A 101 -28.17 -15.23 -7.97
C VAL A 101 -28.44 -14.41 -9.23
N ASP A 102 -29.68 -14.00 -9.44
CA ASP A 102 -30.02 -13.00 -10.45
C ASP A 102 -29.69 -11.60 -9.88
N LEU A 103 -28.65 -10.96 -10.39
CA LEU A 103 -28.23 -9.66 -9.88
C LEU A 103 -29.24 -8.55 -10.19
N ALA A 104 -30.04 -8.68 -11.25
CA ALA A 104 -31.03 -7.67 -11.61
C ALA A 104 -32.16 -7.58 -10.57
N ASP A 105 -32.52 -8.71 -9.96
CA ASP A 105 -33.52 -8.78 -8.89
C ASP A 105 -33.03 -8.14 -7.59
N HIS A 106 -31.72 -8.18 -7.34
CA HIS A 106 -31.12 -7.73 -6.07
C HIS A 106 -30.53 -6.32 -6.11
N LEU A 107 -30.19 -5.79 -7.29
CA LEU A 107 -29.50 -4.50 -7.45
C LEU A 107 -30.41 -3.40 -8.02
N GLU A 108 -31.72 -3.54 -7.83
CA GLU A 108 -32.75 -2.52 -8.10
C GLU A 108 -32.72 -1.93 -9.53
N ARG A 109 -32.27 -2.70 -10.54
CA ARG A 109 -32.10 -2.24 -11.93
C ARG A 109 -31.23 -0.98 -12.09
N SER A 110 -30.32 -0.73 -11.14
CA SER A 110 -29.30 0.30 -11.32
C SER A 110 -28.44 -0.02 -12.55
N THR A 111 -28.05 1.02 -13.29
CA THR A 111 -27.20 0.92 -14.50
C THR A 111 -25.71 0.97 -14.18
N GLY A 112 -25.34 1.15 -12.91
CA GLY A 112 -23.95 1.34 -12.50
C GLY A 112 -23.11 0.06 -12.64
N PRO A 113 -21.80 0.18 -12.87
CA PRO A 113 -20.88 -0.92 -12.63
C PRO A 113 -20.88 -1.27 -11.13
N TRP A 114 -21.39 -2.45 -10.80
CA TRP A 114 -21.41 -2.98 -9.45
C TRP A 114 -20.21 -3.90 -9.22
N LEU A 115 -19.46 -3.65 -8.16
CA LEU A 115 -18.54 -4.62 -7.60
C LEU A 115 -19.30 -5.54 -6.65
N ILE A 116 -19.31 -6.83 -6.96
CA ILE A 116 -19.98 -7.86 -6.19
C ILE A 116 -18.93 -8.63 -5.41
N GLN A 117 -18.91 -8.43 -4.10
CA GLN A 117 -18.14 -9.19 -3.16
C GLN A 117 -19.00 -10.30 -2.58
N SER A 118 -18.46 -11.52 -2.60
CA SER A 118 -19.14 -12.69 -2.06
C SER A 118 -18.27 -13.37 -1.02
N THR A 119 -18.91 -13.83 0.05
CA THR A 119 -18.29 -14.63 1.10
C THR A 119 -19.00 -15.97 1.16
N LEU A 120 -18.25 -17.06 0.97
CA LEU A 120 -18.76 -18.43 1.01
C LEU A 120 -18.22 -19.12 2.26
N GLU A 121 -19.12 -19.58 3.15
CA GLU A 121 -18.74 -20.23 4.42
C GLU A 121 -17.73 -19.40 5.26
N GLY A 122 -17.86 -18.07 5.23
CA GLY A 122 -16.98 -17.13 5.94
C GLY A 122 -15.65 -16.82 5.24
N ARG A 123 -15.45 -17.27 3.98
CA ARG A 123 -14.25 -16.97 3.19
C ARG A 123 -14.58 -16.02 2.04
N VAL A 124 -13.82 -14.94 1.94
CA VAL A 124 -13.95 -13.96 0.86
C VAL A 124 -13.54 -14.60 -0.47
N GLN A 125 -14.39 -14.44 -1.48
CA GLN A 125 -14.14 -14.88 -2.85
C GLN A 125 -13.66 -13.71 -3.70
N ARG A 126 -13.00 -14.03 -4.82
CA ARG A 126 -12.63 -12.98 -5.78
C ARG A 126 -13.89 -12.25 -6.25
N ALA A 127 -13.91 -10.93 -6.07
CA ALA A 127 -15.02 -10.09 -6.47
C ALA A 127 -15.25 -10.13 -8.00
N ALA A 128 -16.51 -10.00 -8.39
CA ALA A 128 -16.92 -9.90 -9.79
C ALA A 128 -17.47 -8.50 -10.07
N VAL A 129 -17.29 -8.00 -11.29
CA VAL A 129 -17.91 -6.74 -11.72
C VAL A 129 -19.10 -7.07 -12.60
N TRP A 130 -20.25 -6.49 -12.27
CA TRP A 130 -21.46 -6.56 -13.07
C TRP A 130 -21.80 -5.21 -13.66
N VAL A 131 -22.09 -5.18 -14.95
CA VAL A 131 -22.56 -4.00 -15.70
C VAL A 131 -23.77 -4.41 -16.53
N THR A 132 -24.76 -3.53 -16.64
CA THR A 132 -25.93 -3.77 -17.49
C THR A 132 -25.60 -3.66 -18.98
N HIS A 133 -24.56 -2.90 -19.34
CA HIS A 133 -24.12 -2.66 -20.71
C HIS A 133 -22.60 -2.86 -20.81
N THR A 134 -22.15 -3.65 -21.78
CA THR A 134 -20.72 -3.84 -22.05
C THR A 134 -20.25 -2.82 -23.08
N ASP A 135 -19.76 -1.66 -22.63
CA ASP A 135 -19.07 -0.70 -23.49
C ASP A 135 -17.66 -1.21 -23.80
N GLY A 136 -17.53 -1.99 -24.88
CA GLY A 136 -16.26 -2.52 -25.36
C GLY A 136 -15.56 -3.47 -24.38
N LYS A 137 -14.50 -4.12 -24.85
CA LYS A 137 -13.62 -4.93 -23.99
C LYS A 137 -12.40 -4.09 -23.63
N ILE A 138 -12.43 -3.45 -22.46
CA ILE A 138 -11.26 -2.81 -21.87
C ILE A 138 -10.58 -3.83 -20.96
N THR A 139 -9.27 -3.99 -21.13
CA THR A 139 -8.46 -4.86 -20.30
C THR A 139 -8.33 -4.29 -18.88
N ARG A 140 -7.98 -5.14 -17.91
CA ARG A 140 -7.75 -4.66 -16.54
C ARG A 140 -6.61 -3.65 -16.46
N GLU A 141 -5.55 -3.88 -17.22
CA GLU A 141 -4.38 -3.01 -17.24
C GLU A 141 -4.73 -1.59 -17.72
N GLU A 142 -5.48 -1.49 -18.82
CA GLU A 142 -6.00 -0.21 -19.33
C GLU A 142 -6.88 0.52 -18.31
N ARG A 143 -7.67 -0.20 -17.49
CA ARG A 143 -8.45 0.42 -16.42
C ARG A 143 -7.56 0.94 -15.28
N ILE A 144 -6.53 0.18 -14.90
CA ILE A 144 -5.57 0.61 -13.87
C ILE A 144 -4.83 1.86 -14.35
N ASP A 145 -4.43 1.92 -15.62
CA ASP A 145 -3.82 3.11 -16.23
C ASP A 145 -4.76 4.32 -16.18
N ALA A 146 -6.03 4.14 -16.57
CA ALA A 146 -7.02 5.23 -16.49
C ALA A 146 -7.22 5.74 -15.06
N TYR A 147 -7.22 4.85 -14.06
CA TYR A 147 -7.29 5.26 -12.65
C TYR A 147 -5.99 5.91 -12.16
N ALA A 148 -4.83 5.52 -12.68
CA ALA A 148 -3.56 6.18 -12.37
C ALA A 148 -3.57 7.62 -12.90
N GLU A 149 -4.02 7.84 -14.13
CA GLU A 149 -4.22 9.20 -14.67
C GLU A 149 -5.20 10.03 -13.84
N LYS A 150 -6.28 9.41 -13.36
CA LYS A 150 -7.22 10.06 -12.44
C LYS A 150 -6.53 10.47 -11.14
N TRP A 151 -5.79 9.56 -10.48
CA TRP A 151 -5.02 9.89 -9.27
C TRP A 151 -4.01 11.02 -9.49
N GLN A 152 -3.29 11.00 -10.61
CA GLN A 152 -2.35 12.06 -10.97
C GLN A 152 -3.06 13.42 -11.10
N THR A 153 -4.20 13.45 -11.77
CA THR A 153 -5.02 14.66 -11.94
C THR A 153 -5.47 15.20 -10.59
N LEU A 154 -5.89 14.30 -9.69
CA LEU A 154 -6.32 14.64 -8.33
C LEU A 154 -5.21 15.25 -7.47
N VAL A 155 -3.95 14.86 -7.66
CA VAL A 155 -2.81 15.54 -7.01
C VAL A 155 -2.67 16.98 -7.53
N GLY A 156 -2.89 17.20 -8.83
CA GLY A 156 -2.89 18.52 -9.45
C GLY A 156 -4.10 19.40 -9.11
N VAL A 157 -5.21 18.79 -8.68
CA VAL A 157 -6.44 19.48 -8.24
C VAL A 157 -6.80 19.06 -6.80
N PRO A 158 -6.07 19.55 -5.78
CA PRO A 158 -6.19 19.06 -4.41
C PRO A 158 -7.58 19.17 -3.76
N LYS A 159 -8.42 20.09 -4.24
CA LYS A 159 -9.77 20.34 -3.71
C LYS A 159 -10.86 19.50 -4.36
N ASP A 160 -10.52 18.68 -5.35
CA ASP A 160 -11.50 17.91 -6.08
C ASP A 160 -12.24 16.94 -5.11
N PRO A 161 -13.59 16.94 -5.07
CA PRO A 161 -14.35 16.05 -4.19
C PRO A 161 -14.16 14.56 -4.50
N ASP A 162 -13.64 14.21 -5.68
CA ASP A 162 -13.36 12.83 -6.05
C ASP A 162 -12.33 12.17 -5.11
N TRP A 163 -11.51 12.94 -4.38
CA TRP A 163 -10.66 12.41 -3.31
C TRP A 163 -11.46 11.66 -2.24
N ASP A 164 -12.51 12.31 -1.74
CA ASP A 164 -13.35 11.76 -0.68
C ASP A 164 -14.19 10.61 -1.21
N GLN A 165 -14.69 10.73 -2.45
CA GLN A 165 -15.45 9.66 -3.11
C GLN A 165 -14.62 8.39 -3.32
N LEU A 166 -13.39 8.52 -3.83
CA LEU A 166 -12.50 7.38 -4.04
C LEU A 166 -12.09 6.75 -2.70
N TRP A 167 -11.80 7.57 -1.69
CA TRP A 167 -11.46 7.04 -0.37
C TRP A 167 -12.65 6.32 0.28
N GLN A 168 -13.85 6.88 0.19
CA GLN A 168 -15.07 6.25 0.68
C GLN A 168 -15.29 4.89 0.00
N LEU A 169 -15.13 4.81 -1.32
CA LEU A 169 -15.21 3.55 -2.06
C LEU A 169 -14.18 2.52 -1.56
N ILE A 170 -12.91 2.93 -1.41
CA ILE A 170 -11.83 2.06 -0.93
C ILE A 170 -12.13 1.53 0.48
N SER A 171 -12.59 2.42 1.36
CA SER A 171 -12.92 2.09 2.75
C SER A 171 -14.10 1.12 2.83
N LEU A 172 -15.16 1.36 2.05
CA LEU A 172 -16.34 0.50 1.99
C LEU A 172 -16.00 -0.92 1.52
N VAL A 173 -15.22 -1.04 0.44
CA VAL A 173 -14.80 -2.36 -0.07
C VAL A 173 -13.81 -3.04 0.88
N GLY A 174 -13.00 -2.28 1.61
CA GLY A 174 -12.09 -2.81 2.62
C GLY A 174 -12.77 -3.39 3.87
N GLN A 175 -13.92 -2.84 4.28
CA GLN A 175 -14.61 -3.25 5.52
C GLN A 175 -15.17 -4.67 5.47
N ASP A 176 -15.85 -5.02 4.38
CA ASP A 176 -16.51 -6.32 4.21
C ASP A 176 -15.69 -7.28 3.32
N GLY A 177 -14.43 -6.93 3.07
CA GLY A 177 -13.76 -7.44 1.87
C GLY A 177 -12.26 -7.27 1.75
N ASP A 178 -11.84 -6.94 0.52
CA ASP A 178 -10.44 -6.79 0.16
C ASP A 178 -10.32 -5.66 -0.86
N SER A 179 -9.79 -4.52 -0.41
CA SER A 179 -9.64 -3.33 -1.25
C SER A 179 -8.75 -3.54 -2.47
N GLY A 180 -7.88 -4.57 -2.49
CA GLY A 180 -7.06 -4.84 -3.67
C GLY A 180 -7.79 -5.51 -4.83
N THR A 181 -9.09 -5.81 -4.71
CA THR A 181 -9.95 -6.06 -5.87
C THR A 181 -10.16 -4.82 -6.73
N LEU A 182 -10.05 -3.61 -6.13
CA LEU A 182 -10.27 -2.35 -6.81
C LEU A 182 -9.07 -1.99 -7.68
N ASP A 183 -9.33 -1.71 -8.96
CA ASP A 183 -8.32 -1.21 -9.89
C ASP A 183 -7.80 0.17 -9.43
N GLN A 184 -8.64 0.96 -8.74
CA GLN A 184 -8.29 2.23 -8.09
C GLN A 184 -7.16 2.08 -7.06
N VAL A 185 -7.18 0.98 -6.28
CA VAL A 185 -6.16 0.71 -5.24
C VAL A 185 -4.87 0.22 -5.88
N GLN A 186 -4.95 -0.61 -6.92
CA GLN A 186 -3.77 -1.01 -7.69
C GLN A 186 -3.10 0.19 -8.38
N ALA A 187 -3.90 1.14 -8.88
CA ALA A 187 -3.42 2.36 -9.52
C ALA A 187 -2.63 3.28 -8.58
N LEU A 188 -2.89 3.26 -7.26
CA LEU A 188 -2.13 4.06 -6.29
C LEU A 188 -0.63 3.70 -6.29
N ALA A 189 -0.28 2.45 -6.61
CA ALA A 189 1.13 2.05 -6.72
C ALA A 189 1.85 2.66 -7.93
N ARG A 190 1.11 3.21 -8.90
CA ARG A 190 1.66 3.95 -10.06
C ARG A 190 1.77 5.46 -9.80
N VAL A 191 1.10 5.96 -8.75
CA VAL A 191 1.08 7.38 -8.38
C VAL A 191 1.36 7.52 -6.88
N PRO A 192 2.61 7.30 -6.43
CA PRO A 192 2.97 7.33 -5.01
C PRO A 192 2.59 8.63 -4.29
N GLU A 193 2.70 9.78 -4.97
CA GLU A 193 2.33 11.07 -4.41
C GLU A 193 0.84 11.15 -4.08
N ALA A 194 -0.01 10.42 -4.80
CA ALA A 194 -1.44 10.34 -4.50
C ALA A 194 -1.69 9.51 -3.23
N ALA A 195 -0.97 8.39 -3.06
CA ALA A 195 -1.05 7.58 -1.83
C ALA A 195 -0.58 8.37 -0.60
N ILE A 196 0.50 9.16 -0.74
CA ILE A 196 1.01 10.02 0.34
C ILE A 196 0.03 11.17 0.62
N ALA A 197 -0.53 11.81 -0.42
CA ALA A 197 -1.54 12.85 -0.25
C ALA A 197 -2.80 12.32 0.44
N LEU A 198 -3.23 11.10 0.11
CA LEU A 198 -4.31 10.40 0.81
C LEU A 198 -3.97 10.23 2.29
N ALA A 199 -2.77 9.76 2.62
CA ALA A 199 -2.29 9.63 3.99
C ALA A 199 -2.24 10.97 4.72
N LEU A 200 -2.12 12.11 4.04
CA LEU A 200 -2.20 13.44 4.66
C LEU A 200 -3.64 13.94 4.85
N ARG A 201 -4.63 13.37 4.17
CA ARG A 201 -6.00 13.89 4.09
C ARG A 201 -7.03 13.15 4.89
N VAL A 202 -6.97 11.82 4.90
CA VAL A 202 -8.04 11.00 5.51
C VAL A 202 -8.21 11.33 6.99
N PRO A 203 -9.41 11.14 7.57
CA PRO A 203 -9.61 11.26 9.01
C PRO A 203 -8.55 10.50 9.82
N GLY A 204 -8.15 11.04 10.99
CA GLY A 204 -7.07 10.43 11.79
C GLY A 204 -7.34 8.98 12.20
N LYS A 205 -8.62 8.63 12.40
CA LYS A 205 -9.08 7.25 12.71
C LYS A 205 -8.89 6.26 11.55
N GLU A 206 -8.79 6.75 10.33
CA GLU A 206 -8.68 5.98 9.08
C GLU A 206 -7.22 5.92 8.56
N LEU A 207 -6.29 6.59 9.24
CA LEU A 207 -4.90 6.67 8.80
C LEU A 207 -4.21 5.29 8.76
N SER A 208 -4.50 4.40 9.70
CA SER A 208 -3.97 3.03 9.69
C SER A 208 -4.46 2.22 8.49
N GLU A 209 -5.68 2.49 8.01
CA GLU A 209 -6.26 1.80 6.85
C GLU A 209 -5.53 2.19 5.56
N VAL A 210 -5.12 3.46 5.44
CA VAL A 210 -4.29 3.91 4.30
C VAL A 210 -2.96 3.17 4.26
N PHE A 211 -2.27 3.03 5.40
CA PHE A 211 -1.00 2.29 5.43
C PHE A 211 -1.20 0.78 5.18
N ALA A 212 -2.33 0.21 5.60
CA ALA A 212 -2.68 -1.18 5.34
C ALA A 212 -2.88 -1.51 3.84
N LEU A 213 -3.03 -0.49 2.97
CA LEU A 213 -3.06 -0.68 1.52
C LEU A 213 -1.78 -1.32 0.96
N GLU A 214 -0.67 -1.32 1.70
CA GLU A 214 0.55 -2.07 1.31
C GLU A 214 0.34 -3.59 1.27
N THR A 215 -0.71 -4.10 1.91
CA THR A 215 -1.15 -5.50 1.78
C THR A 215 -2.13 -5.72 0.62
N ALA A 216 -2.68 -4.63 0.07
CA ALA A 216 -3.69 -4.66 -0.97
C ALA A 216 -3.10 -4.43 -2.36
N ALA A 217 -2.15 -3.51 -2.47
CA ALA A 217 -1.50 -3.05 -3.70
C ALA A 217 0.03 -3.14 -3.59
N PRO A 218 0.77 -3.08 -4.72
CA PRO A 218 2.23 -3.20 -4.74
C PRO A 218 2.99 -1.97 -4.20
N ILE A 219 2.54 -1.41 -3.07
CA ILE A 219 3.12 -0.25 -2.38
C ILE A 219 4.16 -0.75 -1.37
N PHE A 220 5.34 -0.14 -1.39
CA PHE A 220 6.33 -0.30 -0.34
C PHE A 220 6.79 1.10 0.09
N TRP A 221 6.09 1.65 1.09
CA TRP A 221 6.27 3.04 1.54
C TRP A 221 7.72 3.48 1.78
N PRO A 222 8.61 2.66 2.38
CA PRO A 222 9.99 3.06 2.62
C PRO A 222 10.80 3.35 1.36
N ALA A 223 10.40 2.82 0.21
CA ALA A 223 11.13 2.99 -1.06
C ALA A 223 10.43 3.95 -2.04
N LEU A 224 9.35 4.63 -1.61
CA LEU A 224 8.73 5.67 -2.44
C LEU A 224 9.67 6.88 -2.52
N ALA A 225 9.63 7.60 -3.65
CA ALA A 225 10.58 8.68 -3.85
C ALA A 225 10.28 9.87 -2.93
N VAL A 226 11.33 10.50 -2.42
CA VAL A 226 11.24 11.72 -1.60
C VAL A 226 10.53 12.84 -2.37
N SER A 227 10.73 12.91 -3.69
CA SER A 227 10.03 13.85 -4.58
C SER A 227 8.50 13.69 -4.54
N ASP A 228 8.02 12.46 -4.34
CA ASP A 228 6.59 12.16 -4.27
C ASP A 228 6.01 12.66 -2.95
N PHE A 229 6.77 12.53 -1.86
CA PHE A 229 6.44 13.15 -0.57
C PHE A 229 6.43 14.68 -0.68
N ALA A 230 7.43 15.29 -1.31
CA ALA A 230 7.49 16.73 -1.51
C ALA A 230 6.29 17.23 -2.32
N THR A 231 5.90 16.51 -3.36
CA THR A 231 4.72 16.80 -4.19
C THR A 231 3.43 16.72 -3.38
N ALA A 232 3.22 15.64 -2.64
CA ALA A 232 2.05 15.43 -1.80
C ALA A 232 1.93 16.47 -0.67
N VAL A 233 3.03 16.76 0.02
CA VAL A 233 3.11 17.77 1.10
C VAL A 233 2.76 19.15 0.56
N ARG A 234 3.32 19.55 -0.59
CA ARG A 234 3.02 20.82 -1.24
C ARG A 234 1.53 20.91 -1.63
N ALA A 235 1.01 19.87 -2.25
CA ALA A 235 -0.39 19.80 -2.68
C ALA A 235 -1.35 19.91 -1.50
N GLU A 236 -1.06 19.22 -0.38
CA GLU A 236 -1.90 19.28 0.82
C GLU A 236 -1.82 20.63 1.54
N HIS A 237 -0.62 21.18 1.70
CA HIS A 237 -0.44 22.50 2.31
C HIS A 237 -1.23 23.56 1.56
N PHE A 238 -1.10 23.57 0.23
CA PHE A 238 -1.85 24.46 -0.64
C PHE A 238 -3.36 24.27 -0.53
N ARG A 239 -3.85 23.02 -0.48
CA ARG A 239 -5.26 22.72 -0.29
C ARG A 239 -5.80 23.34 0.99
N GLN A 240 -5.09 23.17 2.11
CA GLN A 240 -5.49 23.70 3.41
C GLN A 240 -5.53 25.23 3.41
N GLN A 241 -4.49 25.88 2.89
CA GLN A 241 -4.47 27.34 2.74
C GLN A 241 -5.68 27.83 1.95
N GLN A 242 -5.94 27.24 0.79
CA GLN A 242 -7.06 27.65 -0.05
C GLN A 242 -8.44 27.39 0.57
N ILE A 243 -8.58 26.42 1.48
CA ILE A 243 -9.84 26.17 2.21
C ILE A 243 -10.05 27.24 3.28
N LEU A 244 -8.98 27.62 3.97
CA LEU A 244 -9.00 28.51 5.13
C LEU A 244 -9.00 30.00 4.76
N GLU A 245 -8.34 30.36 3.66
CA GLU A 245 -8.12 31.76 3.23
C GLU A 245 -9.41 32.58 3.07
N PRO A 246 -10.53 32.05 2.54
CA PRO A 246 -11.80 32.79 2.49
C PRO A 246 -12.37 33.20 3.86
N TYR A 247 -11.94 32.54 4.94
CA TYR A 247 -12.48 32.73 6.29
C TYR A 247 -11.53 33.49 7.22
N LEU A 248 -10.21 33.29 7.07
CA LEU A 248 -9.18 33.80 7.99
C LEU A 248 -8.24 34.83 7.34
N GLY A 249 -8.27 34.97 6.01
CA GLY A 249 -7.26 35.74 5.27
C GLY A 249 -5.92 35.00 5.14
N HIS A 250 -5.06 35.49 4.25
CA HIS A 250 -3.89 34.74 3.79
C HIS A 250 -2.89 34.34 4.89
N ALA A 251 -2.52 35.27 5.77
CA ALA A 251 -1.49 35.03 6.79
C ALA A 251 -1.95 34.03 7.85
N GLU A 252 -3.18 34.19 8.38
CA GLU A 252 -3.73 33.30 9.40
C GLU A 252 -4.08 31.93 8.81
N ALA A 253 -4.64 31.86 7.60
CA ALA A 253 -4.85 30.60 6.89
C ALA A 253 -3.56 29.81 6.69
N THR A 254 -2.46 30.52 6.45
CA THR A 254 -1.13 29.95 6.28
C THR A 254 -0.57 29.39 7.58
N GLU A 255 -0.72 30.11 8.69
CA GLU A 255 -0.31 29.64 10.02
C GLU A 255 -1.11 28.40 10.46
N VAL A 256 -2.43 28.42 10.26
CA VAL A 256 -3.29 27.27 10.59
C VAL A 256 -2.97 26.06 9.71
N ALA A 257 -2.72 26.27 8.41
CA ALA A 257 -2.27 25.18 7.52
C ALA A 257 -0.92 24.58 7.95
N ASP A 258 0.04 25.41 8.40
CA ASP A 258 1.32 24.92 8.92
C ASP A 258 1.12 24.03 10.16
N GLN A 259 0.26 24.45 11.09
CA GLN A 259 -0.06 23.70 12.31
C GLN A 259 -0.77 22.38 12.01
N GLU A 260 -1.77 22.40 11.13
CA GLU A 260 -2.52 21.20 10.74
C GLU A 260 -1.65 20.19 9.98
N LEU A 261 -0.78 20.67 9.09
CA LEU A 261 0.19 19.83 8.41
C LEU A 261 1.21 19.21 9.37
N ALA A 262 1.78 20.00 10.29
CA ALA A 262 2.71 19.49 11.31
C ALA A 262 2.05 18.43 12.21
N ARG A 263 0.80 18.68 12.64
CA ARG A 263 0.00 17.73 13.41
C ARG A 263 -0.24 16.45 12.63
N ARG A 264 -0.57 16.54 11.34
CA ARG A 264 -0.82 15.37 10.50
C ARG A 264 0.44 14.54 10.28
N ILE A 265 1.55 15.18 9.93
CA ILE A 265 2.84 14.50 9.75
C ILE A 265 3.25 13.83 11.07
N GLY A 266 3.12 14.51 12.21
CA GLY A 266 3.37 13.90 13.52
C GLY A 266 2.56 12.62 13.75
N ASN A 267 1.27 12.62 13.41
CA ASN A 267 0.42 11.43 13.52
C ASN A 267 0.85 10.30 12.57
N ILE A 268 1.32 10.63 11.36
CA ILE A 268 1.89 9.65 10.43
C ILE A 268 3.14 9.02 11.03
N LEU A 269 4.06 9.83 11.54
CA LEU A 269 5.34 9.36 12.07
C LEU A 269 5.19 8.52 13.35
N LEU A 270 4.11 8.70 14.10
CA LEU A 270 3.75 7.81 15.21
C LEU A 270 3.41 6.38 14.75
N LEU A 271 2.81 6.23 13.57
CA LEU A 271 2.48 4.93 12.98
C LEU A 271 3.60 4.38 12.11
N ARG A 272 4.39 5.27 11.48
CA ARG A 272 5.40 4.97 10.46
C ARG A 272 6.70 5.73 10.73
N PRO A 273 7.45 5.36 11.79
CA PRO A 273 8.72 6.01 12.13
C PRO A 273 9.78 5.85 11.03
N ASP A 274 9.66 4.81 10.19
CA ASP A 274 10.49 4.61 9.01
C ASP A 274 10.41 5.75 7.97
N LEU A 275 9.33 6.54 7.99
CA LEU A 275 9.11 7.65 7.06
C LEU A 275 9.67 8.99 7.55
N VAL A 276 10.34 9.03 8.72
CA VAL A 276 10.93 10.26 9.27
C VAL A 276 11.85 10.95 8.26
N GLY A 277 12.78 10.21 7.65
CA GLY A 277 13.71 10.77 6.66
C GLY A 277 13.01 11.32 5.43
N HIS A 278 11.95 10.65 4.96
CA HIS A 278 11.17 11.08 3.79
C HIS A 278 10.49 12.42 4.04
N PHE A 279 9.77 12.55 5.15
CA PHE A 279 9.09 13.81 5.50
C PHE A 279 10.08 14.93 5.82
N CYS A 280 11.20 14.63 6.49
CA CYS A 280 12.23 15.62 6.77
C CYS A 280 12.75 16.24 5.47
N THR A 281 13.19 15.39 4.53
CA THR A 281 13.73 15.85 3.25
C THR A 281 12.68 16.55 2.41
N ALA A 282 11.46 15.99 2.31
CA ALA A 282 10.36 16.61 1.58
C ALA A 282 10.01 18.01 2.11
N LEU A 283 9.98 18.20 3.44
CA LEU A 283 9.72 19.49 4.05
C LEU A 283 10.83 20.52 3.77
N MET A 284 12.08 20.08 3.71
CA MET A 284 13.20 20.93 3.29
C MET A 284 13.09 21.33 1.82
N GLU A 285 12.80 20.38 0.93
CA GLU A 285 12.64 20.62 -0.51
C GLU A 285 11.49 21.59 -0.84
N VAL A 286 10.38 21.51 -0.09
CA VAL A 286 9.24 22.42 -0.26
C VAL A 286 9.45 23.76 0.47
N GLY A 287 10.51 23.90 1.27
CA GLY A 287 10.80 25.14 2.03
C GLY A 287 9.84 25.37 3.21
N LEU A 288 9.20 24.30 3.71
CA LEU A 288 8.25 24.36 4.83
C LEU A 288 8.90 24.02 6.17
N PHE A 289 10.06 23.35 6.17
CA PHE A 289 10.70 22.84 7.37
C PHE A 289 10.80 23.89 8.51
N GLU A 290 11.51 25.00 8.27
CA GLU A 290 11.76 26.05 9.28
C GLU A 290 10.46 26.67 9.82
N ARG A 291 9.44 26.80 8.98
CA ARG A 291 8.15 27.35 9.37
C ARG A 291 7.41 26.43 10.32
N LEU A 292 7.38 25.14 9.98
CA LEU A 292 6.68 24.14 10.78
C LEU A 292 7.36 23.91 12.14
N VAL A 293 8.70 23.87 12.20
CA VAL A 293 9.43 23.71 13.49
C VAL A 293 9.64 25.02 14.27
N GLY A 294 9.31 26.16 13.64
CA GLY A 294 9.44 27.49 14.23
C GLY A 294 8.49 27.73 15.41
N SER A 295 7.29 27.13 15.37
CA SER A 295 6.33 27.19 16.47
C SER A 295 6.65 26.17 17.57
N ALA A 296 6.26 26.47 18.83
CA ALA A 296 6.46 25.54 19.94
C ALA A 296 5.66 24.23 19.74
N GLU A 297 4.43 24.33 19.22
CA GLU A 297 3.61 23.17 18.93
C GLU A 297 4.21 22.33 17.80
N GLY A 298 4.54 22.94 16.67
CA GLY A 298 5.12 22.22 15.53
C GLY A 298 6.44 21.54 15.88
N ARG A 299 7.28 22.16 16.71
CA ARG A 299 8.51 21.54 17.23
C ARG A 299 8.26 20.30 18.07
N GLU A 300 7.21 20.30 18.90
CA GLU A 300 6.84 19.12 19.70
C GLU A 300 6.25 18.02 18.80
N ARG A 301 5.38 18.38 17.85
CA ARG A 301 4.75 17.43 16.91
C ARG A 301 5.75 16.75 15.96
N LEU A 302 6.79 17.47 15.57
CA LEU A 302 7.83 17.01 14.65
C LEU A 302 9.14 16.70 15.38
N LYS A 303 9.06 16.37 16.67
CA LYS A 303 10.23 15.97 17.45
C LYS A 303 10.86 14.72 16.87
N GLY A 304 12.18 14.77 16.66
CA GLY A 304 12.95 13.67 16.06
C GLY A 304 12.95 13.67 14.53
N LEU A 305 12.36 14.68 13.88
CA LEU A 305 12.42 14.83 12.43
C LEU A 305 13.87 15.08 11.94
N LEU A 306 14.64 15.89 12.69
CA LEU A 306 16.07 16.04 12.47
C LEU A 306 16.87 15.03 13.27
N LEU A 307 17.75 14.33 12.58
CA LEU A 307 18.76 13.47 13.20
C LEU A 307 20.08 14.23 13.35
N ALA A 308 20.55 14.35 14.59
CA ALA A 308 21.91 14.79 14.86
C ALA A 308 22.89 13.68 14.44
N SER A 309 23.99 14.06 13.77
CA SER A 309 25.05 13.15 13.32
C SER A 309 24.55 11.86 12.62
N PRO A 310 23.91 11.94 11.43
CA PRO A 310 23.37 10.77 10.74
C PRO A 310 24.38 9.63 10.53
N SER A 311 25.64 9.94 10.26
CA SER A 311 26.71 8.92 10.12
C SER A 311 26.92 8.12 11.40
N ASP A 312 27.04 8.80 12.54
CA ASP A 312 27.30 8.15 13.84
C ASP A 312 26.11 7.29 14.26
N HIS A 313 24.89 7.82 14.10
CA HIS A 313 23.65 7.09 14.39
C HIS A 313 23.54 5.83 13.54
N LEU A 314 23.77 5.94 12.22
CA LEU A 314 23.72 4.79 11.30
C LEU A 314 24.76 3.72 11.68
N ALA A 315 25.99 4.13 12.00
CA ALA A 315 27.04 3.21 12.43
C ALA A 315 26.68 2.50 13.74
N GLU A 316 26.12 3.21 14.72
CA GLU A 316 25.70 2.64 16.01
C GLU A 316 24.60 1.59 15.83
N VAL A 317 23.51 1.93 15.14
CA VAL A 317 22.39 1.00 14.95
C VAL A 317 22.78 -0.19 14.07
N ALA A 318 23.67 0.01 13.08
CA ALA A 318 24.22 -1.07 12.27
C ALA A 318 25.10 -2.02 13.08
N GLN A 319 25.93 -1.50 13.99
CA GLN A 319 26.76 -2.32 14.85
C GLN A 319 25.93 -3.18 15.81
N GLU A 320 24.82 -2.64 16.32
CA GLU A 320 23.92 -3.40 17.19
C GLU A 320 23.12 -4.46 16.39
N ALA A 321 22.69 -4.16 15.17
CA ALA A 321 22.09 -5.15 14.28
C ALA A 321 23.06 -6.27 13.89
N ALA A 322 24.32 -5.92 13.60
CA ALA A 322 25.37 -6.88 13.24
C ALA A 322 25.58 -7.97 14.30
N ARG A 323 25.37 -7.65 15.58
CA ARG A 323 25.52 -8.60 16.70
C ARG A 323 24.40 -9.62 16.78
N ARG A 324 23.26 -9.38 16.12
CA ARG A 324 22.05 -10.21 16.23
C ARG A 324 21.99 -11.34 15.20
N PHE A 325 22.78 -11.27 14.12
CA PHE A 325 22.65 -12.19 12.99
C PHE A 325 23.97 -12.81 12.58
N ASP A 326 24.06 -14.14 12.69
CA ASP A 326 25.15 -14.92 12.11
C ASP A 326 24.88 -15.29 10.64
N ARG A 327 23.60 -15.48 10.27
CA ARG A 327 23.17 -15.89 8.94
C ARG A 327 21.74 -15.45 8.64
N LEU A 328 21.51 -14.92 7.43
CA LEU A 328 20.18 -14.61 6.92
C LEU A 328 19.55 -15.79 6.15
N PRO A 329 18.22 -15.81 5.97
CA PRO A 329 17.55 -16.72 5.05
C PRO A 329 18.14 -16.67 3.62
N GLN A 330 17.94 -17.72 2.83
CA GLN A 330 18.32 -17.68 1.42
C GLN A 330 17.40 -16.72 0.65
N GLY A 331 17.91 -16.16 -0.46
CA GLY A 331 17.12 -15.30 -1.35
C GLY A 331 16.99 -13.84 -0.91
N VAL A 332 17.63 -13.42 0.19
CA VAL A 332 17.69 -12.00 0.60
C VAL A 332 19.02 -11.30 0.30
N GLY A 333 19.90 -11.95 -0.46
CA GLY A 333 21.18 -11.39 -0.90
C GLY A 333 21.10 -10.70 -2.27
N GLY A 334 22.18 -10.04 -2.67
CA GLY A 334 22.34 -9.47 -4.01
C GLY A 334 22.02 -7.97 -4.13
N LEU A 335 21.41 -7.38 -3.09
CA LEU A 335 21.28 -5.93 -2.99
C LEU A 335 22.48 -5.35 -2.26
N LEU A 336 23.22 -4.48 -2.96
CA LEU A 336 24.33 -3.73 -2.41
C LEU A 336 24.07 -2.23 -2.64
N PRO A 337 24.40 -1.38 -1.66
CA PRO A 337 24.38 0.06 -1.86
C PRO A 337 25.51 0.41 -2.82
N VAL A 338 25.31 1.49 -3.58
CA VAL A 338 26.35 2.09 -4.43
C VAL A 338 27.51 2.56 -3.56
N GLU A 339 27.20 3.18 -2.41
CA GLU A 339 28.22 3.65 -1.48
C GLU A 339 27.87 3.35 -0.03
N ARG A 340 28.84 2.80 0.71
CA ARG A 340 28.73 2.59 2.16
C ARG A 340 29.45 3.74 2.88
N PRO A 341 28.77 4.50 3.75
CA PRO A 341 29.42 5.53 4.56
C PRO A 341 30.54 4.97 5.44
N GLU A 342 31.57 5.78 5.70
CA GLU A 342 32.62 5.43 6.66
C GLU A 342 32.02 5.17 8.05
N GLY A 343 32.52 4.15 8.75
CA GLY A 343 32.05 3.77 10.08
C GLY A 343 30.91 2.74 10.11
N VAL A 344 30.16 2.57 9.01
CA VAL A 344 29.18 1.48 8.92
C VAL A 344 29.92 0.14 8.82
N PRO A 345 29.65 -0.84 9.70
CA PRO A 345 30.44 -2.06 9.77
C PRO A 345 30.33 -2.91 8.50
N VAL A 346 31.47 -3.46 8.10
CA VAL A 346 31.52 -4.58 7.15
C VAL A 346 31.45 -5.85 7.99
N VAL A 347 30.34 -6.57 7.87
CA VAL A 347 30.07 -7.79 8.60
C VAL A 347 30.29 -9.00 7.70
N ASN A 348 30.02 -10.20 8.22
CA ASN A 348 30.11 -11.39 7.40
C ASN A 348 29.15 -11.30 6.19
N ALA A 349 29.52 -11.91 5.07
CA ALA A 349 28.76 -11.83 3.82
C ALA A 349 27.32 -12.38 3.94
N TYR A 350 27.03 -13.23 4.94
CA TYR A 350 25.71 -13.80 5.16
C TYR A 350 24.75 -12.88 5.92
N ALA A 351 25.26 -11.81 6.54
CA ALA A 351 24.49 -10.82 7.28
C ALA A 351 24.54 -9.42 6.65
N GLN A 352 25.48 -9.16 5.73
CA GLN A 352 25.71 -7.83 5.16
C GLN A 352 24.47 -7.23 4.50
N ALA A 353 23.65 -8.04 3.83
CA ALA A 353 22.42 -7.58 3.19
C ALA A 353 21.44 -6.93 4.18
N MET A 354 21.44 -7.35 5.46
CA MET A 354 20.64 -6.71 6.50
C MET A 354 21.09 -5.26 6.70
N ILE A 355 22.39 -5.08 6.91
CA ILE A 355 23.02 -3.77 7.19
C ILE A 355 22.88 -2.83 6.00
N ASP A 356 22.93 -3.38 4.80
CA ASP A 356 22.91 -2.64 3.55
C ASP A 356 21.49 -2.22 3.11
N ALA A 357 20.44 -2.91 3.58
CA ALA A 357 19.07 -2.68 3.10
C ALA A 357 18.56 -1.24 3.26
N PRO A 358 18.75 -0.57 4.43
CA PRO A 358 18.30 0.82 4.59
C PRO A 358 19.04 1.80 3.67
N LEU A 359 20.32 1.54 3.37
CA LEU A 359 21.10 2.34 2.42
C LEU A 359 20.59 2.17 0.98
N VAL A 360 20.33 0.93 0.56
CA VAL A 360 19.76 0.64 -0.77
C VAL A 360 18.41 1.33 -0.94
N VAL A 361 17.57 1.30 0.09
CA VAL A 361 16.25 1.94 0.06
C VAL A 361 16.38 3.46 0.05
N ALA A 362 17.31 4.03 0.82
CA ALA A 362 17.59 5.46 0.78
C ALA A 362 18.06 5.93 -0.61
N GLU A 363 18.92 5.15 -1.28
CA GLU A 363 19.34 5.43 -2.65
C GLU A 363 18.17 5.42 -3.65
N MET A 364 17.24 4.47 -3.51
CA MET A 364 16.03 4.40 -4.34
C MET A 364 15.13 5.61 -4.09
N ALA A 365 14.86 5.91 -2.83
CA ALA A 365 13.98 6.99 -2.42
C ALA A 365 14.51 8.38 -2.80
N VAL A 366 15.84 8.60 -2.75
CA VAL A 366 16.48 9.85 -3.19
C VAL A 366 16.67 9.90 -4.72
N GLY A 367 16.47 8.78 -5.43
CA GLY A 367 16.61 8.71 -6.88
C GLY A 367 18.05 8.53 -7.38
N HIS A 368 18.98 8.12 -6.51
CA HIS A 368 20.34 7.72 -6.91
C HIS A 368 20.37 6.41 -7.70
N ARG A 369 19.31 5.62 -7.60
CA ARG A 369 19.09 4.39 -8.38
C ARG A 369 17.63 4.28 -8.80
N PRO A 370 17.32 3.48 -9.84
CA PRO A 370 15.94 3.24 -10.25
C PRO A 370 15.07 2.68 -9.11
N ALA A 371 13.76 2.90 -9.22
CA ALA A 371 12.79 2.26 -8.33
C ALA A 371 12.94 0.72 -8.38
N PRO A 372 12.73 0.03 -7.24
CA PRO A 372 12.97 -1.40 -7.17
C PRO A 372 12.02 -2.18 -8.09
N ASP A 373 12.56 -3.17 -8.78
CA ASP A 373 11.71 -4.16 -9.44
C ASP A 373 10.97 -5.04 -8.42
N VAL A 374 10.11 -5.95 -8.89
CA VAL A 374 9.33 -6.82 -8.01
C VAL A 374 10.23 -7.70 -7.12
N GLN A 375 11.33 -8.22 -7.66
CA GLN A 375 12.23 -9.09 -6.92
C GLN A 375 12.99 -8.29 -5.85
N GLU A 376 13.56 -7.15 -6.22
CA GLU A 376 14.26 -6.26 -5.28
C GLU A 376 13.34 -5.80 -4.16
N LYS A 377 12.10 -5.42 -4.49
CA LYS A 377 11.09 -5.01 -3.49
C LYS A 377 10.78 -6.15 -2.51
N LEU A 378 10.63 -7.39 -2.99
CA LEU A 378 10.41 -8.54 -2.12
C LEU A 378 11.62 -8.83 -1.21
N VAL A 379 12.84 -8.68 -1.72
CA VAL A 379 14.05 -8.80 -0.91
C VAL A 379 14.06 -7.75 0.20
N LEU A 380 13.79 -6.49 -0.13
CA LEU A 380 13.76 -5.38 0.84
C LEU A 380 12.67 -5.55 1.89
N ILE A 381 11.47 -5.97 1.49
CA ILE A 381 10.38 -6.29 2.42
C ILE A 381 10.81 -7.41 3.36
N ASN A 382 11.42 -8.48 2.85
CA ASN A 382 11.89 -9.58 3.69
C ASN A 382 13.00 -9.15 4.65
N LEU A 383 13.95 -8.32 4.21
CA LEU A 383 15.01 -7.77 5.07
C LEU A 383 14.41 -6.91 6.18
N ARG A 384 13.44 -6.04 5.87
CA ARG A 384 12.70 -5.27 6.89
C ARG A 384 11.95 -6.18 7.86
N LEU A 385 11.32 -7.28 7.39
CA LEU A 385 10.58 -8.20 8.26
C LEU A 385 11.46 -9.01 9.21
N ILE A 386 12.73 -9.25 8.85
CA ILE A 386 13.68 -9.96 9.72
C ILE A 386 14.08 -9.07 10.92
N ASP A 387 14.26 -7.76 10.69
CA ASP A 387 14.62 -6.80 11.76
C ASP A 387 13.99 -5.42 11.52
N PRO A 388 12.69 -5.26 11.80
CA PRO A 388 11.99 -4.00 11.54
C PRO A 388 12.54 -2.86 12.40
N LEU A 389 13.00 -3.16 13.62
CA LEU A 389 13.56 -2.17 14.53
C LEU A 389 14.84 -1.55 13.98
N TYR A 390 15.75 -2.37 13.44
CA TYR A 390 16.95 -1.85 12.79
C TYR A 390 16.59 -1.05 11.54
N PHE A 391 15.79 -1.65 10.65
CA PHE A 391 15.47 -1.05 9.37
C PHE A 391 14.83 0.34 9.55
N ASP A 392 13.81 0.42 10.40
CA ASP A 392 13.05 1.65 10.63
C ASP A 392 13.90 2.71 11.37
N ALA A 393 14.85 2.30 12.23
CA ALA A 393 15.76 3.22 12.93
C ALA A 393 16.94 3.72 12.06
N ALA A 394 17.40 2.89 11.11
CA ALA A 394 18.54 3.19 10.25
C ALA A 394 18.16 4.01 9.01
N LEU A 395 16.98 3.75 8.44
CA LEU A 395 16.56 4.37 7.18
C LEU A 395 16.55 5.91 7.21
N PRO A 396 16.07 6.60 8.27
CA PRO A 396 16.09 8.06 8.29
C PRO A 396 17.51 8.64 8.23
N ALA A 397 18.49 7.99 8.89
CA ALA A 397 19.89 8.40 8.81
C ALA A 397 20.50 8.11 7.43
N ALA A 398 20.19 6.96 6.84
CA ALA A 398 20.60 6.62 5.48
C ALA A 398 20.11 7.65 4.46
N LEU A 399 18.83 8.06 4.54
CA LEU A 399 18.24 9.10 3.69
C LEU A 399 18.95 10.45 3.84
N ALA A 400 19.22 10.87 5.07
CA ALA A 400 19.94 12.12 5.32
C ALA A 400 21.35 12.12 4.68
N LEU A 401 22.06 10.98 4.76
CA LEU A 401 23.38 10.84 4.14
C LEU A 401 23.31 10.85 2.61
N CYS A 402 22.37 10.12 2.02
CA CYS A 402 22.14 10.14 0.57
C CYS A 402 21.80 11.55 0.08
N GLN A 403 20.90 12.27 0.76
CA GLN A 403 20.52 13.63 0.37
C GLN A 403 21.68 14.62 0.43
N SER A 404 22.54 14.52 1.45
CA SER A 404 23.67 15.45 1.61
C SER A 404 24.64 15.45 0.42
N LYS A 405 24.67 14.37 -0.36
CA LYS A 405 25.49 14.24 -1.58
C LYS A 405 24.86 14.87 -2.81
N VAL A 406 23.54 15.02 -2.87
CA VAL A 406 22.84 15.72 -3.96
C VAL A 406 23.15 17.22 -3.94
N ASN A 407 23.40 17.77 -2.74
CA ASN A 407 23.61 19.19 -2.50
C ASN A 407 25.11 19.60 -2.52
N GLN A 408 26.02 18.68 -2.85
CA GLN A 408 27.45 18.94 -3.09
C GLN A 408 27.73 18.93 -4.59
#